data_AF-A0A0A9F434-F1
#
_entry.id   AF-A0A0A9F434-F1
#
_cell.length_a   1.000
_cell.length_b   1.000
_cell.length_c   1.000
_cell.angle_alpha   90.00
_cell.angle_beta   90.00
_cell.angle_gamma   90.00
#
_symmetry.space_group_name_H-M   'P 1'
#
loop_
_entity.id
_entity.type
_entity.pdbx_description
1 polymer ?
#
loop_
_entity_poly.entity_id
_entity_poly.type
_entity_poly.pdbx_seq_one_letter_code
_entity_poly.pdbx_strand_id
1 'polypeptide(L)'
;MENGLPDDPLVEILSRLPAKSLGRFKCVSKPCRDLIADRLRCRKFPQTLQGFVYGDGETHAGENYGHFINPLGASVPLIDPSFTFLTKLPGIEMIVLLGSCNGLVLFGHRRASDIYDSLGYIVCNPAT
;
A
#
# COMPACT_ATOMS: atom_id res chain seq x y z
N MET A 1 -0.94 41.98 19.00
CA MET A 1 -2.31 41.60 18.56
C MET A 1 -2.20 40.19 17.99
N GLU A 2 -2.32 39.19 18.86
CA GLU A 2 -2.39 37.78 18.44
C GLU A 2 -3.82 37.53 17.95
N ASN A 3 -3.99 37.46 16.64
CA ASN A 3 -5.27 37.19 16.00
C ASN A 3 -5.31 35.76 15.40
N GLY A 4 -4.65 34.81 16.07
CA GLY A 4 -4.64 33.42 15.63
C GLY A 4 -5.82 32.67 16.25
N LEU A 5 -6.76 32.19 15.42
CA LEU A 5 -7.66 31.12 15.84
C LEU A 5 -6.85 30.02 16.54
N PRO A 6 -7.34 29.43 17.64
CA PRO A 6 -6.61 28.33 18.28
C PRO A 6 -6.38 27.24 17.24
N ASP A 7 -5.12 26.81 17.09
CA ASP A 7 -4.74 25.78 16.13
C ASP A 7 -5.49 24.46 16.39
N ASP A 8 -5.91 24.22 17.64
CA ASP A 8 -6.55 23.00 18.11
C ASP A 8 -7.82 22.57 17.32
N PRO A 9 -8.87 23.42 17.18
CA PRO A 9 -10.03 23.08 16.35
C PRO A 9 -9.71 22.94 14.87
N LEU A 10 -8.73 23.70 14.35
CA LEU A 10 -8.30 23.56 12.95
C LEU A 10 -7.59 22.23 12.73
N VAL A 11 -6.73 21.81 13.65
CA VAL A 11 -6.10 20.48 13.64
C VAL A 11 -7.17 19.40 13.67
N GLU A 12 -8.20 19.53 14.52
CA GLU A 12 -9.29 18.57 14.61
C GLU A 12 -10.09 18.47 13.31
N ILE A 13 -10.46 19.60 12.68
CA ILE A 13 -11.18 19.60 11.40
C ILE A 13 -10.31 18.98 10.29
N LEU A 14 -9.06 19.43 10.17
CA LEU A 14 -8.12 18.90 9.19
C LEU A 14 -7.84 17.41 9.42
N SER A 15 -7.90 16.94 10.67
CA SER A 15 -7.71 15.54 11.05
C SER A 15 -8.68 14.58 10.37
N ARG A 16 -9.88 15.07 10.07
CA ARG A 16 -10.99 14.33 9.48
C ARG A 16 -11.01 14.37 7.95
N LEU A 17 -10.16 15.19 7.33
CA LEU A 17 -10.16 15.37 5.88
C LEU A 17 -9.39 14.25 5.12
N PRO A 18 -9.82 13.89 3.90
CA PRO A 18 -9.08 12.99 3.02
C PRO A 18 -7.75 13.60 2.56
N ALA A 19 -6.78 12.75 2.20
CA ALA A 19 -5.43 13.17 1.78
C ALA A 19 -5.42 14.16 0.61
N LYS A 20 -6.30 13.98 -0.38
CA LYS A 20 -6.43 14.90 -1.54
C LYS A 20 -6.86 16.31 -1.09
N SER A 21 -7.82 16.41 -0.17
CA SER A 21 -8.29 17.70 0.36
C SER A 21 -7.22 18.38 1.19
N LEU A 22 -6.49 17.62 2.03
CA LEU A 22 -5.33 18.13 2.77
C LEU A 22 -4.23 18.64 1.85
N GLY A 23 -3.96 17.94 0.74
CA GLY A 23 -3.01 18.38 -0.28
C GLY A 23 -3.33 19.76 -0.82
N ARG A 24 -4.60 20.04 -1.15
CA ARG A 24 -5.05 21.37 -1.60
C ARG A 24 -4.97 22.42 -0.50
N PHE A 25 -5.25 22.04 0.74
CA PHE A 25 -5.23 22.96 1.88
C PHE A 25 -3.82 23.48 2.21
N LYS A 26 -2.76 22.73 1.88
CA LYS A 26 -1.37 23.19 1.97
C LYS A 26 -1.08 24.43 1.12
N CYS A 27 -1.87 24.68 0.06
CA CYS A 27 -1.67 25.79 -0.86
C CYS A 27 -2.39 27.08 -0.42
N VAL A 28 -3.18 27.04 0.66
CA VAL A 28 -4.01 28.18 1.09
C VAL A 28 -3.17 29.23 1.83
N SER A 29 -2.29 28.80 2.74
CA SER A 29 -1.44 29.71 3.52
C SER A 29 -0.22 28.98 4.10
N LYS A 30 0.82 29.74 4.50
CA LYS A 30 2.00 29.18 5.18
C LYS A 30 1.60 28.49 6.51
N PRO A 31 0.79 29.10 7.40
CA PRO A 31 0.32 28.42 8.62
C PRO A 31 -0.42 27.11 8.35
N CYS A 32 -1.30 27.07 7.34
CA CYS A 32 -2.01 25.84 6.97
C CYS A 32 -1.06 24.72 6.51
N ARG A 33 -0.04 25.07 5.71
CA ARG A 33 0.98 24.10 5.29
C ARG A 33 1.76 23.57 6.50
N ASP A 34 2.17 24.46 7.40
CA ASP A 34 3.02 24.11 8.54
C ASP A 34 2.22 23.27 9.56
N LEU A 35 0.94 23.59 9.79
CA LEU A 35 0.01 22.79 10.60
C LEU A 35 -0.22 21.38 10.03
N ILE A 36 -0.37 21.27 8.71
CA ILE A 36 -0.51 19.97 8.05
C ILE A 36 0.81 19.19 8.11
N ALA A 37 1.95 19.85 7.92
CA ALA A 37 3.26 19.20 8.00
C ALA A 37 3.53 18.64 9.41
N ASP A 38 3.18 19.41 10.45
CA ASP A 38 3.30 18.97 11.84
C ASP A 38 2.37 17.79 12.12
N ARG A 39 1.11 17.85 11.65
CA ARG A 39 0.19 16.71 11.72
C ARG A 39 0.72 15.47 11.00
N LEU A 40 1.32 15.61 9.80
CA LEU A 40 1.88 14.48 9.05
C LEU A 40 3.06 13.85 9.78
N ARG A 41 3.80 14.62 10.60
CA ARG A 41 4.86 14.11 11.49
C ARG A 41 4.26 13.38 12.70
N CYS A 42 3.18 13.90 13.27
CA CYS A 42 2.52 13.30 14.45
C CYS A 42 1.66 12.08 14.12
N ARG A 43 1.07 12.01 12.92
CA ARG A 43 0.41 10.80 12.44
C ARG A 43 1.48 9.76 12.18
N LYS A 44 1.51 8.73 13.03
CA LYS A 44 1.87 7.38 12.61
C LYS A 44 0.85 6.97 11.53
N PHE A 45 1.02 7.46 10.31
CA PHE A 45 0.32 6.86 9.19
C PHE A 45 0.68 5.36 9.21
N PRO A 46 -0.27 4.44 8.94
CA PRO A 46 0.13 3.09 8.57
C PRO A 46 1.17 3.29 7.47
N GLN A 47 2.40 2.82 7.69
CA GLN A 47 3.53 3.05 6.79
C GLN A 47 3.01 2.99 5.36
N THR A 48 2.96 4.12 4.67
CA THR A 48 2.71 4.08 3.24
C THR A 48 3.82 3.19 2.71
N LEU A 49 3.44 2.03 2.15
CA LEU A 49 4.35 1.12 1.48
C LEU A 49 4.96 1.91 0.31
N GLN A 50 6.02 2.68 0.60
CA GLN A 50 6.79 3.38 -0.40
C GLN A 50 7.77 2.37 -0.94
N GLY A 51 7.32 1.65 -1.95
CA GLY A 51 8.12 0.63 -2.60
C GLY A 51 7.46 0.12 -3.85
N PHE A 52 8.16 -0.80 -4.51
CA PHE A 52 7.75 -1.39 -5.78
C PHE A 52 7.49 -2.87 -5.57
N VAL A 53 6.44 -3.39 -6.20
CA VAL A 53 6.20 -4.83 -6.31
C VAL A 53 6.54 -5.26 -7.74
N TYR A 54 7.35 -6.30 -7.90
CA TYR A 54 7.67 -6.89 -9.20
C TYR A 54 7.59 -8.42 -9.13
N GLY A 55 7.42 -9.10 -10.27
CA GLY A 55 7.38 -10.57 -10.34
C GLY A 55 8.39 -11.10 -11.36
N ASP A 56 8.83 -12.35 -11.18
CA ASP A 56 9.86 -13.01 -12.02
C ASP A 56 9.34 -13.55 -13.36
N GLY A 57 8.06 -13.31 -13.68
CA GLY A 57 7.42 -13.81 -14.90
C GLY A 57 7.16 -15.33 -14.89
N GLU A 58 6.65 -15.87 -16.01
CA GLU A 58 6.18 -17.26 -16.11
C GLU A 58 7.32 -18.30 -16.08
N THR A 59 8.57 -17.91 -16.38
CA THR A 59 9.72 -18.81 -16.51
C THR A 59 10.23 -19.40 -15.19
N HIS A 60 9.89 -18.79 -14.05
CA HIS A 60 10.28 -19.23 -12.69
C HIS A 60 9.07 -19.43 -11.78
N ALA A 61 7.93 -19.76 -12.40
CA ALA A 61 6.68 -20.05 -11.75
C ALA A 61 6.79 -21.24 -10.79
N GLY A 62 7.00 -20.97 -9.51
CA GLY A 62 7.06 -22.01 -8.48
C GLY A 62 7.55 -21.53 -7.12
N GLU A 63 8.35 -20.46 -7.07
CA GLU A 63 8.97 -20.05 -5.80
C GLU A 63 8.84 -18.55 -5.49
N ASN A 64 8.69 -17.67 -6.49
CA ASN A 64 8.66 -16.22 -6.32
C ASN A 64 7.42 -15.57 -6.96
N TYR A 65 6.38 -15.36 -6.15
CA TYR A 65 5.07 -14.85 -6.59
C TYR A 65 5.00 -13.32 -6.67
N GLY A 66 6.02 -12.64 -6.16
CA GLY A 66 6.13 -11.19 -6.11
C GLY A 66 7.15 -10.76 -5.07
N HIS A 67 8.02 -9.85 -5.44
CA HIS A 67 9.04 -9.25 -4.59
C HIS A 67 8.69 -7.80 -4.31
N PHE A 68 8.94 -7.34 -3.09
CA PHE A 68 8.86 -5.93 -2.74
C PHE A 68 10.25 -5.33 -2.61
N ILE A 69 10.43 -4.14 -3.19
CA ILE A 69 11.62 -3.32 -3.02
C ILE A 69 11.24 -2.05 -2.29
N ASN A 70 11.88 -1.79 -1.15
CA ASN A 70 11.85 -0.49 -0.48
C ASN A 70 13.15 0.27 -0.80
N PRO A 71 13.14 1.20 -1.78
CA PRO A 71 14.35 1.92 -2.19
C PRO A 71 14.86 2.91 -1.12
N LEU A 72 14.04 3.27 -0.14
CA LEU A 72 14.39 4.23 0.91
C LEU A 72 15.05 3.55 2.13
N GLY A 73 15.13 2.22 2.16
CA GLY A 73 15.81 1.45 3.22
C GLY A 73 15.20 1.59 4.62
N ALA A 74 14.13 2.36 4.76
CA ALA A 74 13.54 2.72 6.03
C ALA A 74 12.39 1.76 6.38
N SER A 75 12.61 1.03 7.48
CA SER A 75 11.69 0.13 8.20
C SER A 75 11.31 -1.19 7.51
N VAL A 76 11.29 -2.25 8.32
CA VAL A 76 10.63 -3.52 8.00
C VAL A 76 9.17 -3.20 7.72
N PRO A 77 8.63 -3.53 6.54
CA PRO A 77 7.23 -3.30 6.26
C PRO A 77 6.39 -4.03 7.31
N LEU A 78 5.38 -3.35 7.86
CA LEU A 78 4.38 -3.94 8.77
C LEU A 78 3.61 -5.13 8.14
N ILE A 79 3.80 -5.31 6.84
CA ILE A 79 3.14 -6.24 5.95
C ILE A 79 4.21 -7.17 5.42
N ASP A 80 3.88 -8.46 5.31
CA ASP A 80 4.71 -9.43 4.63
C ASP A 80 4.82 -9.10 3.13
N PRO A 81 5.98 -8.57 2.69
CA PRO A 81 6.16 -8.12 1.31
C PRO A 81 6.27 -9.26 0.30
N SER A 82 6.53 -10.46 0.78
CA SER A 82 6.76 -11.66 -0.03
C SER A 82 5.48 -12.48 -0.23
N PHE A 83 4.34 -11.96 0.23
CA PHE A 83 3.02 -12.59 0.08
C PHE A 83 2.99 -14.06 0.54
N THR A 84 3.68 -14.41 1.62
CA THR A 84 3.75 -15.80 2.13
C THR A 84 2.41 -16.35 2.59
N PHE A 85 1.39 -15.51 2.78
CA PHE A 85 0.02 -16.00 3.00
C PHE A 85 -0.54 -16.75 1.78
N LEU A 86 -0.09 -16.40 0.57
CA LEU A 86 -0.53 -17.05 -0.66
C LEU A 86 -0.01 -18.49 -0.77
N THR A 87 1.17 -18.79 -0.22
CA THR A 87 1.72 -20.16 -0.20
C THR A 87 0.98 -21.10 0.76
N LYS A 88 0.21 -20.53 1.70
CA LYS A 88 -0.62 -21.30 2.64
C LYS A 88 -1.97 -21.69 2.06
N LEU A 89 -2.31 -21.22 0.86
CA LEU A 89 -3.57 -21.56 0.21
C LEU A 89 -3.51 -23.00 -0.34
N PRO A 90 -4.36 -23.92 0.14
CA PRO A 90 -4.28 -25.33 -0.23
C PRO A 90 -4.58 -25.53 -1.72
N GLY A 91 -3.74 -26.33 -2.38
CA GLY A 91 -3.95 -26.74 -3.77
C GLY A 91 -3.53 -25.73 -4.83
N ILE A 92 -2.91 -24.60 -4.45
CA ILE A 92 -2.31 -23.66 -5.40
C ILE A 92 -0.86 -24.08 -5.67
N GLU A 93 -0.50 -24.21 -6.94
CA GLU A 93 0.84 -24.66 -7.36
C GLU A 93 1.65 -23.52 -7.98
N MET A 94 0.99 -22.62 -8.72
CA MET A 94 1.62 -21.50 -9.39
C MET A 94 0.85 -20.23 -9.12
N ILE A 95 1.57 -19.13 -8.85
CA ILE A 95 1.01 -17.79 -8.73
C ILE A 95 1.89 -16.79 -9.49
N VAL A 96 1.27 -15.92 -10.26
CA VAL A 96 1.96 -14.88 -11.06
C VAL A 96 1.33 -13.53 -10.78
N LEU A 97 2.17 -12.52 -10.57
CA LEU A 97 1.73 -11.13 -10.50
C LEU A 97 1.27 -10.63 -11.88
N LEU A 98 -0.01 -10.29 -12.01
CA LEU A 98 -0.59 -9.82 -13.27
C LEU A 98 -0.73 -8.29 -13.33
N GLY A 99 -0.83 -7.62 -12.18
CA GLY A 99 -0.91 -6.17 -12.15
C GLY A 99 -1.26 -5.58 -10.79
N SER A 100 -1.40 -4.27 -10.77
CA SER A 100 -1.83 -3.52 -9.58
C SER A 100 -2.71 -2.33 -9.96
N CYS A 101 -3.62 -1.96 -9.07
CA CYS A 101 -4.49 -0.80 -9.24
C CYS A 101 -4.93 -0.25 -7.87
N ASN A 102 -4.79 1.07 -7.64
CA ASN A 102 -5.25 1.75 -6.42
C ASN A 102 -4.78 1.11 -5.10
N GLY A 103 -3.58 0.54 -5.08
CA GLY A 103 -3.04 -0.15 -3.90
C GLY A 103 -3.48 -1.62 -3.76
N LEU A 104 -4.30 -2.13 -4.67
CA LEU A 104 -4.61 -3.55 -4.79
C LEU A 104 -3.65 -4.24 -5.76
N VAL A 105 -3.41 -5.51 -5.54
CA VAL A 105 -2.54 -6.36 -6.36
C VAL A 105 -3.36 -7.54 -6.89
N LEU A 106 -3.21 -7.83 -8.18
CA LEU A 106 -3.87 -8.93 -8.87
C LEU A 106 -2.86 -10.03 -9.17
N PHE A 107 -3.18 -11.24 -8.74
CA PHE A 107 -2.45 -12.45 -9.06
C PHE A 107 -3.31 -13.39 -9.89
N GLY A 108 -2.68 -14.04 -10.87
CA GLY A 108 -3.21 -15.25 -11.50
C GLY A 108 -2.67 -16.46 -10.77
N HIS A 109 -3.45 -17.53 -10.66
CA HIS A 109 -2.97 -18.77 -10.06
C HIS A 109 -3.49 -20.01 -10.79
N ARG A 110 -2.74 -21.12 -10.67
CA ARG A 110 -3.13 -22.44 -11.16
C ARG A 110 -3.16 -23.43 -10.01
N ARG A 111 -4.14 -24.34 -10.02
CA ARG A 111 -4.21 -25.43 -9.04
C ARG A 111 -3.61 -26.70 -9.61
N ALA A 112 -3.04 -27.52 -8.73
CA ALA A 112 -2.47 -28.82 -9.09
C ALA A 112 -3.50 -29.79 -9.69
N SER A 113 -4.79 -29.60 -9.39
CA SER A 113 -5.89 -30.43 -9.86
C SER A 113 -6.47 -30.02 -11.21
N ASP A 114 -5.99 -28.92 -11.81
CA ASP A 114 -6.61 -28.35 -13.00
C ASP A 114 -6.27 -29.18 -14.25
N ILE A 115 -7.26 -29.97 -14.70
CA ILE A 115 -7.19 -30.85 -15.89
C ILE A 115 -7.22 -30.04 -17.20
N TYR A 116 -7.75 -28.81 -17.13
CA TYR A 116 -7.71 -27.79 -18.17
C TYR A 116 -6.85 -26.63 -17.69
N ASP A 117 -6.33 -25.81 -18.60
CA ASP A 117 -5.47 -24.65 -18.29
C ASP A 117 -6.27 -23.46 -17.69
N SER A 118 -7.17 -23.75 -16.76
CA SER A 118 -8.05 -22.77 -16.12
C SER A 118 -7.29 -21.95 -15.10
N LEU A 119 -7.01 -20.69 -15.45
CA LEU A 119 -6.37 -19.72 -14.56
C LEU A 119 -7.41 -19.13 -13.59
N GLY A 120 -7.15 -19.23 -12.28
CA GLY A 120 -7.88 -18.52 -11.24
C GLY A 120 -7.25 -17.15 -10.94
N TYR A 121 -7.99 -16.28 -10.26
CA TYR A 121 -7.52 -14.93 -9.90
C TYR A 121 -7.65 -14.65 -8.41
N ILE A 122 -6.65 -13.99 -7.83
CA ILE A 122 -6.63 -13.51 -6.46
C ILE A 122 -6.39 -12.00 -6.47
N VAL A 123 -7.25 -11.25 -5.80
CA VAL A 123 -7.03 -9.83 -5.53
C VAL A 123 -6.69 -9.67 -4.07
N CYS A 124 -5.55 -9.05 -3.76
CA CYS A 124 -5.18 -8.74 -2.39
C CYS A 124 -4.98 -7.24 -2.18
N ASN A 125 -5.25 -6.80 -0.96
CA ASN A 125 -4.75 -5.54 -0.46
C ASN A 125 -3.52 -5.86 0.38
N PRO A 126 -2.30 -5.52 -0.06
CA PRO A 126 -1.10 -5.72 0.74
C PRO A 126 -1.17 -4.95 2.05
N ALA A 127 -1.98 -3.89 2.16
CA ALA A 127 -2.03 -3.05 3.35
C ALA A 127 -2.85 -3.60 4.54
N THR A 128 -3.41 -4.81 4.43
CA THR A 128 -4.31 -5.44 5.42
C THR A 128 -3.88 -6.86 5.72
#